data_AF-A0A2P4QSX9-F1
#
_entry.id   AF-A0A2P4QSX9-F1
#
_cell.length_a   1.000
_cell.length_b   1.000
_cell.length_c   1.000
_cell.angle_alpha   90.00
_cell.angle_beta   90.00
_cell.angle_gamma   90.00
#
_symmetry.space_group_name_H-M   'P 1'
#
loop_
_entity.id
_entity.type
_entity.pdbx_description
1 polymer ?
#
loop_
_entity_poly.entity_id
_entity_poly.type
_entity_poly.pdbx_seq_one_letter_code
_entity_poly.pdbx_strand_id
1 'polypeptide(L)'
;MVVMDYANKGNLRENLTGIVENHWNQKLHMLYEIISGLSKIHGKSLIHCDFHDGNILNHNDEYGDNKNYISDLGLCQPVKSFLKKYDIYGVIPFMAPEVLRGKSYTPASDIYSFSMIILSICKGERPEIIENTPQCYVDLMKKCWNEDPLKRPSTSEVKGVIKNWIFRPYYKLVSEELKSNIMEFIDAPIGHYDLAIKSHPKAYYTSRLHDFTSEKLNEILESENLDNYMIKDLKSLDENTSENLSEILESEDSQVSVKVNEILVSEDLNDYII
;
A
#
# COMPACT_ATOMS: atom_id res chain seq x y z
N MET A 1 -19.85 4.61 -10.35
CA MET A 1 -19.26 3.33 -9.90
C MET A 1 -17.87 3.26 -10.50
N VAL A 2 -16.86 2.91 -9.71
CA VAL A 2 -15.48 2.75 -10.20
C VAL A 2 -15.17 1.25 -10.26
N VAL A 3 -14.50 0.79 -11.31
CA VAL A 3 -14.09 -0.60 -11.48
C VAL A 3 -12.58 -0.66 -11.23
N MET A 4 -12.18 -1.60 -10.37
CA MET A 4 -10.81 -1.79 -9.89
C MET A 4 -10.48 -3.28 -9.88
N ASP A 5 -9.19 -3.62 -9.97
CA ASP A 5 -8.73 -5.01 -9.78
C ASP A 5 -9.05 -5.52 -8.37
N TYR A 6 -9.22 -6.84 -8.24
CA TYR A 6 -9.63 -7.47 -6.99
C TYR A 6 -8.45 -8.06 -6.19
N ALA A 7 -8.25 -7.53 -4.98
CA ALA A 7 -7.30 -8.06 -4.01
C ALA A 7 -7.92 -9.21 -3.19
N ASN A 8 -7.49 -10.44 -3.46
CA ASN A 8 -8.15 -11.66 -2.98
C ASN A 8 -7.91 -12.02 -1.49
N LYS A 9 -7.15 -11.20 -0.74
CA LYS A 9 -6.96 -11.34 0.72
C LYS A 9 -7.48 -10.16 1.55
N GLY A 10 -8.14 -9.17 0.94
CA GLY A 10 -8.58 -7.97 1.67
C GLY A 10 -7.41 -7.03 1.99
N ASN A 11 -7.41 -6.41 3.17
CA ASN A 11 -6.42 -5.39 3.56
C ASN A 11 -5.45 -5.83 4.66
N LEU A 12 -4.34 -5.10 4.79
CA LEU A 12 -3.27 -5.38 5.75
C LEU A 12 -3.78 -5.33 7.19
N ARG A 13 -4.70 -4.41 7.52
CA ARG A 13 -5.28 -4.28 8.87
C ARG A 13 -6.00 -5.57 9.31
N GLU A 14 -6.78 -6.17 8.42
CA GLU A 14 -7.50 -7.44 8.67
C GLU A 14 -6.54 -8.64 8.74
N ASN A 15 -5.42 -8.59 8.03
CA ASN A 15 -4.41 -9.65 8.02
C ASN A 15 -3.30 -9.50 9.08
N LEU A 16 -3.31 -8.43 9.90
CA LEU A 16 -2.24 -8.15 10.88
C LEU A 16 -1.93 -9.34 11.79
N THR A 17 -2.94 -10.08 12.23
CA THR A 17 -2.78 -11.23 13.13
C THR A 17 -1.81 -12.28 12.57
N GLY A 18 -1.99 -12.71 11.32
CA GLY A 18 -1.06 -13.65 10.68
C GLY A 18 0.27 -13.00 10.29
N ILE A 19 0.25 -11.72 9.92
CA ILE A 19 1.45 -11.00 9.48
C ILE A 19 2.42 -10.72 10.63
N VAL A 20 1.92 -10.56 11.85
CA VAL A 20 2.73 -10.42 13.06
C VAL A 20 3.51 -11.70 13.39
N GLU A 21 3.02 -12.88 12.99
CA GLU A 21 3.73 -14.16 13.16
C GLU A 21 4.78 -14.43 12.06
N ASN A 22 4.76 -13.68 10.96
CA ASN A 22 5.72 -13.86 9.85
C ASN A 22 7.19 -13.65 10.28
N HIS A 23 8.10 -14.31 9.57
CA HIS A 23 9.53 -14.11 9.71
C HIS A 23 9.96 -12.68 9.27
N TRP A 24 11.11 -12.20 9.78
CA TRP A 24 11.59 -10.85 9.49
C TRP A 24 11.88 -10.61 8.00
N ASN A 25 12.33 -11.60 7.24
CA ASN A 25 12.49 -11.49 5.79
C ASN A 25 11.14 -11.20 5.09
N GLN A 26 10.08 -11.92 5.43
CA GLN A 26 8.73 -11.71 4.86
C GLN A 26 8.19 -10.31 5.20
N LYS A 27 8.36 -9.86 6.45
CA LYS A 27 8.02 -8.50 6.88
C LYS A 27 8.81 -7.43 6.12
N LEU A 28 10.11 -7.63 5.92
CA LEU A 28 10.95 -6.73 5.13
C LEU A 28 10.51 -6.67 3.65
N HIS A 29 10.21 -7.81 3.03
CA HIS A 29 9.71 -7.87 1.65
C HIS A 29 8.39 -7.09 1.49
N MET A 30 7.43 -7.30 2.39
CA MET A 30 6.16 -6.56 2.44
C MET A 30 6.38 -5.04 2.53
N LEU A 31 7.25 -4.60 3.45
CA LEU A 31 7.59 -3.19 3.61
C LEU A 31 8.31 -2.60 2.39
N TYR A 32 9.13 -3.39 1.71
CA TYR A 32 9.80 -3.00 0.47
C TYR A 32 8.81 -2.80 -0.69
N GLU A 33 7.77 -3.63 -0.80
CA GLU A 33 6.68 -3.42 -1.77
C GLU A 33 5.88 -2.16 -1.45
N ILE A 34 5.43 -2.01 -0.20
CA ILE A 34 4.66 -0.84 0.27
C ILE A 34 5.42 0.47 0.02
N ILE A 35 6.70 0.57 0.43
CA ILE A 35 7.50 1.79 0.19
C ILE A 35 7.82 1.97 -1.31
N SER A 36 7.86 0.88 -2.09
CA SER A 36 8.03 0.96 -3.55
C SER A 36 6.80 1.54 -4.25
N GLY A 37 5.61 1.17 -3.81
CA GLY A 37 4.36 1.79 -4.25
C GLY A 37 4.32 3.27 -3.89
N LEU A 38 4.55 3.63 -2.62
CA LEU A 38 4.51 5.03 -2.18
C LEU A 38 5.57 5.88 -2.90
N SER A 39 6.75 5.30 -3.17
CA SER A 39 7.78 5.95 -3.98
C SER A 39 7.36 6.23 -5.43
N LYS A 40 6.46 5.43 -6.03
CA LYS A 40 5.89 5.72 -7.35
C LYS A 40 4.93 6.91 -7.29
N ILE A 41 4.05 6.96 -6.27
CA ILE A 41 3.11 8.10 -6.05
C ILE A 41 3.90 9.41 -5.92
N HIS A 42 4.90 9.44 -5.03
CA HIS A 42 5.74 10.64 -4.82
C HIS A 42 6.56 11.00 -6.07
N GLY A 43 7.03 10.01 -6.83
CA GLY A 43 7.71 10.22 -8.11
C GLY A 43 6.84 10.91 -9.17
N LYS A 44 5.52 10.67 -9.16
CA LYS A 44 4.52 11.38 -9.99
C LYS A 44 4.10 12.74 -9.40
N SER A 45 4.81 13.26 -8.38
CA SER A 45 4.50 14.51 -7.67
C SER A 45 3.12 14.53 -7.00
N LEU A 46 2.65 13.36 -6.55
CA LEU A 46 1.46 13.19 -5.73
C LEU A 46 1.83 12.90 -4.26
N ILE A 47 0.87 13.15 -3.37
CA ILE A 47 0.87 12.80 -1.95
C ILE A 47 -0.39 11.95 -1.74
N HIS A 48 -0.34 10.87 -0.96
CA HIS A 48 -1.48 9.97 -0.74
C HIS A 48 -2.47 10.53 0.29
N CYS A 49 -1.96 11.19 1.34
CA CYS A 49 -2.69 11.90 2.38
C CYS A 49 -3.56 11.05 3.34
N ASP A 50 -4.07 9.89 2.92
CA ASP A 50 -4.74 8.90 3.79
C ASP A 50 -4.07 7.52 3.73
N PHE A 51 -2.75 7.53 3.93
CA PHE A 51 -1.93 6.33 3.83
C PHE A 51 -1.93 5.52 5.14
N HIS A 52 -2.64 4.39 5.18
CA HIS A 52 -2.72 3.55 6.38
C HIS A 52 -2.86 2.06 6.05
N ASP A 53 -2.74 1.21 7.06
CA ASP A 53 -2.86 -0.26 6.94
C ASP A 53 -4.16 -0.74 6.26
N GLY A 54 -5.30 -0.10 6.51
CA GLY A 54 -6.55 -0.39 5.80
C GLY A 54 -6.55 -0.11 4.28
N ASN A 55 -5.59 0.69 3.78
CA ASN A 55 -5.44 1.09 2.37
C ASN A 55 -4.25 0.37 1.70
N ILE A 56 -3.65 -0.61 2.39
CA ILE A 56 -2.73 -1.59 1.80
C ILE A 56 -3.53 -2.86 1.56
N LEU A 57 -3.69 -3.26 0.30
CA LEU A 57 -4.40 -4.48 -0.08
C LEU A 57 -3.43 -5.64 -0.26
N ASN A 58 -3.83 -6.81 0.23
CA ASN A 58 -3.10 -8.06 0.10
C ASN A 58 -3.72 -8.91 -1.02
N HIS A 59 -2.89 -9.48 -1.88
CA HIS A 59 -3.31 -10.37 -2.95
C HIS A 59 -2.31 -11.53 -3.06
N ASN A 60 -2.80 -12.75 -3.15
CA ASN A 60 -2.00 -13.92 -3.53
C ASN A 60 -2.14 -14.12 -5.03
N ASP A 61 -1.02 -14.05 -5.75
CA ASP A 61 -1.02 -14.35 -7.18
C ASP A 61 -1.24 -15.85 -7.46
N GLU A 62 -1.32 -16.20 -8.74
CA GLU A 62 -1.55 -17.56 -9.21
C GLU A 62 -0.43 -18.56 -8.83
N TYR A 63 0.76 -18.06 -8.46
CA TYR A 63 1.89 -18.87 -7.98
C TYR A 63 1.88 -19.03 -6.45
N GLY A 64 0.96 -18.35 -5.76
CA GLY A 64 0.84 -18.33 -4.30
C GLY A 64 1.68 -17.25 -3.62
N ASP A 65 2.31 -16.36 -4.39
CA ASP A 65 3.18 -15.31 -3.89
C ASP A 65 2.32 -14.15 -3.32
N ASN A 66 2.62 -13.73 -2.08
CA ASN A 66 1.89 -12.65 -1.42
C ASN A 66 2.39 -11.28 -1.93
N LYS A 67 1.52 -10.50 -2.58
CA LYS A 67 1.79 -9.13 -3.06
C LYS A 67 1.03 -8.09 -2.25
N ASN A 68 1.59 -6.89 -2.16
CA ASN A 68 1.00 -5.74 -1.48
C ASN A 68 0.79 -4.57 -2.44
N TYR A 69 -0.45 -4.09 -2.52
CA TYR A 69 -0.86 -2.97 -3.37
C TYR A 69 -1.32 -1.80 -2.52
N ILE A 70 -1.06 -0.58 -2.98
CA ILE A 70 -1.67 0.62 -2.41
C ILE A 70 -3.00 0.87 -3.15
N SER A 71 -4.03 1.23 -2.39
CA SER A 71 -5.38 1.52 -2.87
C SER A 71 -5.90 2.85 -2.32
N ASP A 72 -7.11 3.25 -2.76
CA ASP A 72 -7.81 4.45 -2.28
C ASP A 72 -7.03 5.76 -2.50
N LEU A 73 -6.90 6.11 -3.79
CA LEU A 73 -6.28 7.36 -4.22
C LEU A 73 -7.26 8.55 -4.20
N GLY A 74 -8.45 8.40 -3.59
CA GLY A 74 -9.50 9.44 -3.58
C GLY A 74 -9.16 10.70 -2.80
N LEU A 75 -8.10 10.64 -1.99
CA LEU A 75 -7.55 11.76 -1.23
C LEU A 75 -6.17 12.21 -1.74
N CYS A 76 -5.71 11.65 -2.87
CA CYS A 76 -4.41 12.02 -3.45
C CYS A 76 -4.35 13.48 -3.89
N GLN A 77 -3.26 14.17 -3.56
CA GLN A 77 -3.05 15.58 -3.88
C GLN A 77 -1.73 15.83 -4.60
N PRO A 78 -1.71 16.63 -5.68
CA PRO A 78 -0.46 17.13 -6.25
C PRO A 78 0.35 17.93 -5.21
N VAL A 79 1.66 17.72 -5.13
CA VAL A 79 2.56 18.43 -4.18
C VAL A 79 2.48 19.97 -4.28
N LYS A 80 2.02 20.50 -5.41
CA LYS A 80 1.80 21.94 -5.66
C LYS A 80 0.32 22.36 -5.66
N SER A 81 -0.60 21.56 -5.12
CA SER A 81 -2.01 21.94 -5.04
C SER A 81 -2.22 23.01 -3.98
N PHE A 82 -2.64 24.20 -4.42
CA PHE A 82 -3.07 25.29 -3.54
C PHE A 82 -4.48 25.03 -3.02
N LEU A 83 -4.65 24.04 -2.14
CA LEU A 83 -5.95 23.84 -1.52
C LEU A 83 -6.34 25.02 -0.63
N LYS A 84 -7.63 25.38 -0.72
CA LYS A 84 -8.27 26.30 0.20
C LYS A 84 -8.30 25.68 1.60
N LYS A 85 -8.15 26.53 2.62
CA LYS A 85 -8.30 26.29 4.07
C LYS A 85 -8.67 24.85 4.54
N TYR A 86 -7.72 24.21 5.23
CA TYR A 86 -7.94 23.43 6.46
C TYR A 86 -8.82 22.16 6.43
N ASP A 87 -9.10 21.56 5.27
CA ASP A 87 -9.72 20.22 5.26
C ASP A 87 -8.72 19.15 5.74
N ILE A 88 -8.85 18.79 7.02
CA ILE A 88 -8.12 17.71 7.69
C ILE A 88 -8.98 16.45 7.62
N TYR A 89 -8.45 15.41 6.97
CA TYR A 89 -9.12 14.12 6.75
C TYR A 89 -8.16 12.95 7.05
N GLY A 90 -8.66 11.73 7.03
CA GLY A 90 -7.85 10.51 7.22
C GLY A 90 -7.80 9.96 8.63
N VAL A 91 -7.12 8.82 8.80
CA VAL A 91 -7.21 8.00 10.02
C VAL A 91 -6.21 8.44 11.10
N ILE A 92 -6.70 9.14 12.14
CA ILE A 92 -5.95 9.83 13.22
C ILE A 92 -4.64 9.12 13.67
N PRO A 93 -4.62 7.80 14.02
CA PRO A 93 -3.38 7.10 14.38
C PRO A 93 -2.21 7.22 13.38
N PHE A 94 -2.51 7.38 12.09
CA PHE A 94 -1.53 7.48 11.00
C PHE A 94 -1.22 8.93 10.61
N MET A 95 -1.99 9.91 11.08
CA MET A 95 -1.85 11.31 10.69
C MET A 95 -0.61 11.96 11.31
N ALA A 96 0.15 12.66 10.47
CA ALA A 96 1.39 13.30 10.89
C ALA A 96 1.15 14.50 11.84
N PRO A 97 2.04 14.77 12.81
CA PRO A 97 1.87 15.85 13.80
C PRO A 97 1.67 17.24 13.20
N GLU A 98 2.26 17.54 12.03
CA GLU A 98 2.05 18.80 11.32
C GLU A 98 0.64 18.92 10.73
N VAL A 99 0.07 17.82 10.24
CA VAL A 99 -1.29 17.76 9.69
C VAL A 99 -2.33 17.91 10.80
N LEU A 100 -2.12 17.22 11.94
CA LEU A 100 -2.94 17.38 13.14
C LEU A 100 -2.89 18.82 13.72
N ARG A 101 -1.83 19.58 13.40
CA ARG A 101 -1.68 21.02 13.72
C ARG A 101 -2.25 21.94 12.62
N GLY A 102 -2.98 21.39 11.64
CA GLY A 102 -3.62 22.13 10.56
C GLY A 102 -2.69 22.68 9.48
N LYS A 103 -1.46 22.15 9.35
CA LYS A 103 -0.60 22.43 8.20
C LYS A 103 -0.97 21.51 7.03
N SER A 104 -0.70 21.96 5.80
CA SER A 104 -0.92 21.18 4.59
C SER A 104 -0.14 19.86 4.60
N TYR A 105 -0.72 18.84 3.97
CA TYR A 105 -0.04 17.60 3.64
C TYR A 105 1.22 17.82 2.82
N THR A 106 2.21 16.96 3.04
CA THR A 106 3.47 16.90 2.29
C THR A 106 3.85 15.42 2.05
N PRO A 107 4.78 15.11 1.13
CA PRO A 107 5.33 13.75 1.02
C PRO A 107 5.90 13.21 2.35
N ALA A 108 6.44 14.09 3.20
CA ALA A 108 6.93 13.74 4.54
C ALA A 108 5.79 13.34 5.51
N SER A 109 4.54 13.73 5.24
CA SER A 109 3.38 13.32 6.01
C SER A 109 3.03 11.86 5.73
N ASP A 110 3.07 11.41 4.47
CA ASP A 110 2.90 9.97 4.14
C ASP A 110 4.04 9.12 4.72
N ILE A 111 5.25 9.65 4.85
CA ILE A 111 6.39 8.96 5.49
C ILE A 111 6.15 8.73 7.00
N TYR A 112 5.52 9.69 7.67
CA TYR A 112 5.05 9.47 9.05
C TYR A 112 4.01 8.34 9.07
N SER A 113 3.04 8.36 8.14
CA SER A 113 2.02 7.32 8.06
C SER A 113 2.60 5.93 7.76
N PHE A 114 3.62 5.84 6.90
CA PHE A 114 4.39 4.62 6.66
C PHE A 114 5.06 4.08 7.94
N SER A 115 5.60 4.96 8.80
CA SER A 115 6.16 4.57 10.10
C SER A 115 5.10 3.97 11.04
N MET A 116 3.84 4.37 10.87
CA MET A 116 2.71 3.82 11.61
C MET A 116 2.27 2.45 11.07
N ILE A 117 2.35 2.23 9.75
CA ILE A 117 2.16 0.89 9.14
C ILE A 117 3.27 -0.07 9.59
N ILE A 118 4.53 0.39 9.62
CA ILE A 118 5.69 -0.32 10.20
C ILE A 118 5.38 -0.82 11.62
N LEU A 119 4.79 0.02 12.47
CA LEU A 119 4.43 -0.34 13.84
C LEU A 119 3.31 -1.39 13.87
N SER A 120 2.30 -1.28 13.01
CA SER A 120 1.21 -2.24 12.92
C SER A 120 1.72 -3.64 12.55
N ILE A 121 2.57 -3.74 11.51
CA ILE A 121 3.20 -5.00 11.06
C ILE A 121 4.03 -5.68 12.17
N CYS A 122 4.60 -4.90 13.09
CA CYS A 122 5.39 -5.43 14.20
C CYS A 122 4.60 -5.75 15.47
N LYS A 123 3.35 -5.31 15.63
CA LYS A 123 2.65 -5.33 16.94
C LYS A 123 1.18 -5.72 16.94
N GLY A 124 0.46 -5.61 15.83
CA GLY A 124 -1.00 -5.70 15.80
C GLY A 124 -1.71 -4.45 16.34
N GLU A 125 -1.37 -3.96 17.54
CA GLU A 125 -1.88 -2.70 18.14
C GLU A 125 -0.78 -1.87 18.90
N ARG A 126 -1.12 -0.70 19.48
CA ARG A 126 -0.19 0.42 19.83
C ARG A 126 -0.25 0.83 21.33
N PRO A 127 0.82 1.28 22.04
CA PRO A 127 2.27 1.09 21.85
C PRO A 127 3.13 0.80 23.12
N GLU A 128 4.10 -0.11 23.04
CA GLU A 128 5.50 0.09 23.49
C GLU A 128 6.44 -0.59 22.47
N ILE A 129 7.71 -0.15 22.31
CA ILE A 129 8.64 -0.84 21.38
C ILE A 129 8.95 -2.22 21.98
N ILE A 130 8.65 -3.27 21.23
CA ILE A 130 8.77 -4.64 21.73
C ILE A 130 10.25 -5.02 21.80
N GLU A 131 10.63 -5.63 22.92
CA GLU A 131 11.93 -6.28 23.11
C GLU A 131 12.24 -7.24 21.93
N ASN A 132 13.50 -7.24 21.47
CA ASN A 132 13.95 -8.00 20.30
C ASN A 132 13.44 -7.53 18.92
N THR A 133 12.83 -6.34 18.80
CA THR A 133 12.72 -5.66 17.50
C THR A 133 14.12 -5.25 17.03
N PRO A 134 14.57 -5.58 15.80
CA PRO A 134 15.87 -5.15 15.26
C PRO A 134 16.11 -3.65 15.43
N GLN A 135 17.28 -3.27 15.95
CA GLN A 135 17.57 -1.90 16.36
C GLN A 135 17.69 -0.97 15.14
N CYS A 136 18.33 -1.42 14.07
CA CYS A 136 18.42 -0.72 12.79
C CYS A 136 17.04 -0.42 12.18
N TYR A 137 16.07 -1.31 12.41
CA TYR A 137 14.67 -1.13 12.00
C TYR A 137 13.96 -0.10 12.87
N VAL A 138 14.11 -0.20 14.20
CA VAL A 138 13.63 0.80 15.17
C VAL A 138 14.17 2.19 14.83
N ASP A 139 15.43 2.30 14.41
CA ASP A 139 16.05 3.58 14.08
C ASP A 139 15.62 4.15 12.73
N LEU A 140 15.32 3.31 11.73
CA LEU A 140 14.66 3.75 10.49
C LEU A 140 13.25 4.26 10.79
N MET A 141 12.46 3.53 11.56
CA MET A 141 11.13 3.94 12.03
C MET A 141 11.20 5.29 12.77
N LYS A 142 12.18 5.47 13.68
CA LYS A 142 12.39 6.72 14.41
C LYS A 142 12.75 7.91 13.52
N LYS A 143 13.44 7.68 12.40
CA LYS A 143 13.68 8.72 11.38
C LYS A 143 12.39 9.07 10.62
N CYS A 144 11.56 8.08 10.30
CA CYS A 144 10.31 8.29 9.58
C CYS A 144 9.25 9.02 10.42
N TRP A 145 9.16 8.77 11.73
CA TRP A 145 8.15 9.42 12.60
C TRP A 145 8.57 10.78 13.20
N ASN A 146 9.64 11.41 12.70
CA ASN A 146 10.21 12.60 13.33
C ASN A 146 9.18 13.76 13.46
N GLU A 147 9.19 14.47 14.59
CA GLU A 147 8.32 15.65 14.81
C GLU A 147 8.54 16.76 13.78
N ASP A 148 9.77 16.88 13.26
CA ASP A 148 10.16 17.82 12.22
C ASP A 148 10.07 17.13 10.84
N PRO A 149 9.13 17.51 9.97
CA PRO A 149 8.97 16.88 8.64
C PRO A 149 10.22 17.00 7.77
N LEU A 150 11.05 18.04 7.98
CA LEU A 150 12.30 18.24 7.23
C LEU A 150 13.42 17.26 7.63
N LYS A 151 13.25 16.54 8.74
CA LYS A 151 14.18 15.49 9.21
C LYS A 151 13.71 14.08 8.86
N ARG A 152 12.54 13.93 8.24
CA ARG A 152 12.06 12.64 7.75
C ARG A 152 12.74 12.32 6.41
N PRO A 153 13.19 11.08 6.19
CA PRO A 153 13.75 10.65 4.92
C PRO A 153 12.67 10.64 3.82
N SER A 154 13.09 10.80 2.57
CA SER A 154 12.23 10.56 1.39
C SER A 154 11.93 9.07 1.19
N THR A 155 10.86 8.75 0.44
CA THR A 155 10.54 7.37 0.05
C THR A 155 11.70 6.66 -0.63
N SER A 156 12.45 7.38 -1.48
CA SER A 156 13.64 6.87 -2.18
C SER A 156 14.76 6.46 -1.21
N GLU A 157 14.98 7.22 -0.14
CA GLU A 157 15.98 6.91 0.89
C GLU A 157 15.53 5.71 1.74
N VAL A 158 14.28 5.70 2.21
CA VAL A 158 13.71 4.58 2.98
C VAL A 158 13.73 3.29 2.16
N LYS A 159 13.29 3.35 0.90
CA LYS A 159 13.36 2.23 -0.06
C LYS A 159 14.81 1.77 -0.26
N GLY A 160 15.77 2.69 -0.38
CA GLY A 160 17.18 2.38 -0.51
C GLY A 160 17.74 1.64 0.70
N VAL A 161 17.38 2.05 1.91
CA VAL A 161 17.77 1.36 3.16
C VAL A 161 17.20 -0.06 3.21
N ILE A 162 15.87 -0.21 3.06
CA ILE A 162 15.21 -1.52 3.13
C ILE A 162 15.72 -2.45 2.01
N LYS A 163 15.93 -1.94 0.80
CA LYS A 163 16.51 -2.71 -0.32
C LYS A 163 17.87 -3.32 0.04
N ASN A 164 18.73 -2.58 0.75
CA ASN A 164 20.06 -3.07 1.11
C ASN A 164 20.04 -4.15 2.21
N TRP A 165 18.99 -4.19 3.05
CA TRP A 165 18.79 -5.25 4.03
C TRP A 165 18.32 -6.56 3.38
N ILE A 166 17.52 -6.49 2.32
CA ILE A 166 16.99 -7.65 1.60
C ILE A 166 17.97 -8.16 0.54
N PHE A 167 18.51 -7.26 -0.29
CA PHE A 167 19.28 -7.60 -1.47
C PHE A 167 20.76 -7.26 -1.28
N ARG A 168 21.62 -8.29 -1.37
CA ARG A 168 23.07 -8.10 -1.35
C ARG A 168 23.51 -7.20 -2.52
N PRO A 169 24.25 -6.10 -2.28
CA PRO A 169 24.70 -5.24 -3.36
C PRO A 169 25.77 -5.94 -4.22
N TYR A 170 25.49 -6.12 -5.52
CA TYR A 170 26.36 -6.84 -6.46
C TYR A 170 27.76 -6.23 -6.65
N TYR A 171 27.92 -4.92 -6.46
CA TYR A 171 29.15 -4.18 -6.80
C TYR A 171 29.69 -3.30 -5.68
N LYS A 172 29.16 -3.39 -4.45
CA LYS A 172 29.55 -2.52 -3.33
C LYS A 172 30.10 -3.34 -2.19
N LEU A 173 31.20 -2.87 -1.59
CA LEU A 173 31.69 -3.42 -0.33
C LEU A 173 30.58 -3.28 0.73
N VAL A 174 30.17 -4.38 1.32
CA VAL A 174 29.17 -4.38 2.41
C VAL A 174 29.87 -3.81 3.65
N SER A 175 29.41 -2.65 4.14
CA SER A 175 29.94 -2.05 5.36
C SER A 175 29.65 -2.94 6.58
N GLU A 176 30.50 -2.86 7.61
CA GLU A 176 30.25 -3.61 8.86
C GLU A 176 28.92 -3.20 9.51
N GLU A 177 28.52 -1.92 9.39
CA GLU A 177 27.17 -1.44 9.76
C GLU A 177 26.07 -2.21 9.01
N LEU A 178 26.17 -2.36 7.69
CA LEU A 178 25.16 -3.08 6.92
C LEU A 178 25.13 -4.59 7.26
N LYS A 179 26.30 -5.19 7.56
CA LYS A 179 26.34 -6.58 8.07
C LYS A 179 25.67 -6.69 9.44
N SER A 180 25.98 -5.79 10.37
CA SER A 180 25.37 -5.73 11.70
C SER A 180 23.85 -5.64 11.60
N ASN A 181 23.35 -4.68 10.80
CA ASN A 181 21.93 -4.50 10.55
C ASN A 181 21.26 -5.78 10.02
N ILE A 182 21.91 -6.51 9.10
CA ILE A 182 21.40 -7.78 8.56
C ILE A 182 21.37 -8.88 9.63
N MET A 183 22.41 -8.98 10.47
CA MET A 183 22.46 -9.98 11.55
C MET A 183 21.35 -9.75 12.58
N GLU A 184 21.01 -8.48 12.91
CA GLU A 184 19.87 -8.18 13.80
C GLU A 184 18.54 -8.78 13.31
N PHE A 185 18.31 -8.90 12.00
CA PHE A 185 17.10 -9.56 11.46
C PHE A 185 17.20 -11.09 11.45
N ILE A 186 18.40 -11.66 11.39
CA ILE A 186 18.65 -13.10 11.40
C ILE A 186 18.53 -13.65 12.83
N ASP A 187 19.08 -12.92 13.80
CA ASP A 187 19.11 -13.31 15.22
C ASP A 187 17.81 -12.95 15.96
N ALA A 188 16.94 -12.11 15.38
CA ALA A 188 15.69 -11.72 16.01
C ALA A 188 14.68 -12.87 16.10
N PRO A 189 14.09 -13.12 17.29
CA PRO A 189 13.15 -14.20 17.51
C PRO A 189 11.84 -13.99 16.74
N ILE A 190 11.22 -15.09 16.35
CA ILE A 190 9.87 -15.12 15.81
C ILE A 190 8.93 -14.92 17.00
N GLY A 191 8.36 -13.73 17.12
CA GLY A 191 7.49 -13.40 18.25
C GLY A 191 6.11 -14.01 18.11
N HIS A 192 5.69 -14.78 19.11
CA HIS A 192 4.28 -15.10 19.35
C HIS A 192 3.68 -14.00 20.23
N TYR A 193 2.64 -13.33 19.73
CA TYR A 193 2.01 -12.20 20.40
C TYR A 193 0.52 -12.48 20.61
N ASP A 194 0.01 -12.18 21.81
CA ASP A 194 -1.42 -12.32 22.11
C ASP A 194 -2.23 -11.21 21.39
N LEU A 195 -2.67 -11.53 20.17
CA LEU A 195 -3.27 -10.61 19.20
C LEU A 195 -4.78 -10.37 19.43
N ALA A 196 -5.11 -9.81 20.59
CA ALA A 196 -6.49 -9.45 20.93
C ALA A 196 -6.91 -8.09 20.33
N ILE A 197 -7.09 -8.03 19.01
CA ILE A 197 -7.59 -6.83 18.31
C ILE A 197 -8.96 -6.43 18.88
N LYS A 198 -9.08 -5.20 19.39
CA LYS A 198 -10.33 -4.66 19.96
C LYS A 198 -10.66 -3.28 19.43
N SER A 199 -11.03 -3.24 18.16
CA SER A 199 -11.71 -2.11 17.54
C SER A 199 -12.87 -1.60 18.40
N HIS A 200 -12.87 -0.32 18.73
CA HIS A 200 -13.96 0.30 19.47
C HIS A 200 -15.23 0.35 18.60
N PRO A 201 -16.41 -0.09 19.07
CA PRO A 201 -17.60 -0.32 18.23
C PRO A 201 -18.25 0.94 17.62
N LYS A 202 -17.70 2.13 17.91
CA LYS A 202 -18.11 3.41 17.28
C LYS A 202 -17.05 4.03 16.37
N ALA A 203 -15.90 3.37 16.20
CA ALA A 203 -14.81 3.91 15.41
C ALA A 203 -15.05 3.62 13.92
N TYR A 204 -15.13 4.68 13.12
CA TYR A 204 -15.19 4.60 11.65
C TYR A 204 -13.76 4.62 11.11
N TYR A 205 -13.36 3.53 10.46
CA TYR A 205 -12.03 3.37 9.83
C TYR A 205 -12.12 3.05 8.32
N THR A 206 -13.30 3.21 7.74
CA THR A 206 -13.56 3.03 6.31
C THR A 206 -13.35 4.36 5.59
N SER A 207 -12.59 4.31 4.49
CA SER A 207 -12.39 5.42 3.57
C SER A 207 -13.70 6.07 3.12
N ARG A 208 -13.63 7.35 2.76
CA ARG A 208 -14.74 8.09 2.16
C ARG A 208 -14.34 8.53 0.76
N LEU A 209 -15.08 8.05 -0.23
CA LEU A 209 -14.96 8.56 -1.59
C LEU A 209 -15.39 10.04 -1.60
N HIS A 210 -14.41 10.94 -1.74
CA HIS A 210 -14.67 12.34 -2.04
C HIS A 210 -14.83 12.52 -3.56
N ASP A 211 -15.51 13.59 -3.99
CA ASP A 211 -15.74 13.87 -5.41
C ASP A 211 -14.40 14.06 -6.15
N PHE A 212 -13.99 13.04 -6.91
CA PHE A 212 -12.80 13.00 -7.77
C PHE A 212 -12.90 14.08 -8.87
N THR A 213 -12.45 15.29 -8.57
CA THR A 213 -12.63 16.48 -9.44
C THR A 213 -11.31 17.18 -9.79
N SER A 214 -10.19 16.46 -9.72
CA SER A 214 -8.90 16.91 -10.24
C SER A 214 -8.62 16.22 -11.58
N GLU A 215 -8.98 16.87 -12.70
CA GLU A 215 -8.61 16.41 -14.06
C GLU A 215 -7.12 16.06 -14.15
N LYS A 216 -6.29 16.90 -13.54
CA LYS A 216 -4.84 16.73 -13.42
C LYS A 216 -4.40 15.47 -12.64
N LEU A 217 -5.21 14.96 -11.72
CA LEU A 217 -4.91 13.69 -11.04
C LEU A 217 -5.12 12.53 -12.01
N ASN A 218 -6.23 12.57 -12.75
CA ASN A 218 -6.57 11.57 -13.76
C ASN A 218 -5.52 11.52 -14.89
N GLU A 219 -5.12 12.67 -15.43
CA GLU A 219 -4.02 12.77 -16.42
C GLU A 219 -2.71 12.13 -15.92
N ILE A 220 -2.38 12.32 -14.63
CA ILE A 220 -1.18 11.73 -14.03
C ILE A 220 -1.30 10.21 -13.91
N LEU A 221 -2.47 9.69 -13.54
CA LEU A 221 -2.73 8.24 -13.39
C LEU A 221 -2.77 7.51 -14.74
N GLU A 222 -3.32 8.14 -15.78
CA GLU A 222 -3.39 7.59 -17.14
C GLU A 222 -2.03 7.56 -17.85
N SER A 223 -1.05 8.32 -17.36
CA SER A 223 0.19 8.59 -18.11
C SER A 223 1.18 7.44 -18.28
N GLU A 224 1.23 6.40 -17.41
CA GLU A 224 2.16 5.25 -17.56
C GLU A 224 2.05 4.15 -16.47
N ASN A 225 2.66 2.98 -16.71
CA ASN A 225 2.67 1.74 -15.90
C ASN A 225 2.83 1.87 -14.35
N LEU A 226 1.70 2.06 -13.66
CA LEU A 226 1.60 1.95 -12.19
C LEU A 226 1.39 0.50 -11.69
N ASP A 227 1.00 -0.41 -12.59
CA ASP A 227 0.31 -1.70 -12.39
C ASP A 227 0.95 -2.63 -11.35
N ASN A 228 2.28 -2.71 -11.29
CA ASN A 228 2.94 -3.69 -10.42
C ASN A 228 2.78 -3.46 -8.90
N TYR A 229 2.27 -2.30 -8.43
CA TYR A 229 2.15 -1.99 -6.98
C TYR A 229 0.94 -1.08 -6.62
N MET A 230 0.04 -0.82 -7.56
CA MET A 230 -1.17 0.01 -7.38
C MET A 230 -2.34 -0.72 -8.00
N ILE A 231 -3.49 -0.74 -7.33
CA ILE A 231 -4.74 -1.06 -8.02
C ILE A 231 -5.24 0.22 -8.67
N LYS A 232 -5.48 0.17 -9.99
CA LYS A 232 -5.92 1.32 -10.78
C LYS A 232 -7.45 1.41 -10.80
N ASP A 233 -7.94 2.64 -10.81
CA ASP A 233 -9.30 2.95 -11.23
C ASP A 233 -9.38 2.90 -12.76
N LEU A 234 -10.10 1.91 -13.31
CA LEU A 234 -10.52 1.96 -14.71
C LEU A 234 -11.67 2.97 -14.80
N LYS A 235 -11.44 4.09 -15.51
CA LYS A 235 -12.46 5.12 -15.74
C LYS A 235 -13.70 4.50 -16.38
N SER A 236 -14.84 5.11 -16.05
CA SER A 236 -16.14 4.85 -16.68
C SER A 236 -16.04 4.85 -18.20
N LEU A 237 -16.58 3.80 -18.82
CA LEU A 237 -16.91 3.80 -20.24
C LEU A 237 -17.89 4.95 -20.53
N ASP A 238 -17.58 5.69 -21.59
CA ASP A 238 -18.27 6.90 -22.04
C ASP A 238 -19.68 6.60 -22.59
N GLU A 239 -20.52 7.62 -22.74
CA GLU A 239 -22.01 7.55 -22.75
C GLU A 239 -22.70 6.73 -23.88
N ASN A 240 -21.95 6.06 -24.76
CA ASN A 240 -22.45 5.34 -25.93
C ASN A 240 -22.97 3.90 -25.69
N THR A 241 -23.03 3.41 -24.46
CA THR A 241 -23.70 2.13 -24.12
C THR A 241 -25.17 2.28 -23.74
N SER A 242 -25.71 3.49 -23.70
CA SER A 242 -27.12 3.74 -23.35
C SER A 242 -28.14 3.35 -24.42
N GLU A 243 -27.75 3.21 -25.70
CA GLU A 243 -28.66 2.81 -26.79
C GLU A 243 -28.81 1.29 -27.01
N ASN A 244 -28.01 0.44 -26.34
CA ASN A 244 -28.11 -1.03 -26.45
C ASN A 244 -28.70 -1.73 -25.20
N LEU A 245 -29.08 -0.97 -24.17
CA LEU A 245 -29.72 -1.51 -22.95
C LEU A 245 -31.25 -1.36 -22.93
N SER A 246 -31.83 -0.63 -23.89
CA SER A 246 -33.29 -0.52 -24.10
C SER A 246 -33.88 -1.68 -24.89
N GLU A 247 -33.13 -2.34 -25.79
CA GLU A 247 -33.64 -3.49 -26.57
C GLU A 247 -33.53 -4.85 -25.86
N ILE A 248 -32.80 -4.94 -24.73
CA ILE A 248 -32.53 -6.22 -24.03
C ILE A 248 -33.51 -6.47 -22.85
N LEU A 249 -34.41 -5.53 -22.55
CA LEU A 249 -35.36 -5.64 -21.42
C LEU A 249 -36.83 -5.92 -21.81
N GLU A 250 -37.15 -6.20 -23.07
CA GLU A 250 -38.52 -6.56 -23.50
C GLU A 250 -38.70 -8.02 -23.99
N SER A 251 -37.68 -8.87 -23.98
CA SER A 251 -37.83 -10.29 -24.39
C SER A 251 -37.36 -11.32 -23.35
N GLU A 252 -38.37 -11.93 -22.74
CA GLU A 252 -38.47 -13.37 -22.40
C GLU A 252 -37.57 -13.94 -21.28
N ASP A 253 -38.19 -13.95 -20.09
CA ASP A 253 -38.36 -15.11 -19.22
C ASP A 253 -37.60 -16.43 -19.53
N SER A 254 -36.96 -16.91 -18.45
CA SER A 254 -36.91 -18.33 -18.04
C SER A 254 -35.79 -19.27 -18.55
N GLN A 255 -35.21 -19.97 -17.56
CA GLN A 255 -34.58 -21.29 -17.62
C GLN A 255 -33.31 -21.49 -18.47
N VAL A 256 -32.20 -21.05 -17.87
CA VAL A 256 -30.93 -21.80 -17.69
C VAL A 256 -30.93 -23.23 -18.27
N SER A 257 -30.20 -23.44 -19.38
CA SER A 257 -29.63 -24.75 -19.69
C SER A 257 -28.34 -24.70 -20.53
N VAL A 258 -27.26 -25.25 -19.93
CA VAL A 258 -26.33 -26.22 -20.54
C VAL A 258 -25.41 -25.79 -21.71
N LYS A 259 -24.09 -25.90 -21.44
CA LYS A 259 -22.95 -26.09 -22.38
C LYS A 259 -22.72 -25.08 -23.51
N VAL A 260 -21.69 -24.25 -23.33
CA VAL A 260 -20.56 -24.19 -24.29
C VAL A 260 -19.26 -24.09 -23.49
N ASN A 261 -18.52 -25.19 -23.35
CA ASN A 261 -17.16 -25.17 -22.79
C ASN A 261 -16.37 -26.40 -23.28
N GLU A 262 -15.78 -26.31 -24.48
CA GLU A 262 -14.72 -27.16 -25.02
C GLU A 262 -14.30 -26.64 -26.41
N ILE A 263 -13.08 -26.97 -26.87
CA ILE A 263 -12.43 -26.62 -28.16
C ILE A 263 -11.87 -25.17 -28.20
N LEU A 264 -10.58 -24.84 -28.38
CA LEU A 264 -9.24 -25.50 -28.46
C LEU A 264 -8.22 -24.43 -27.97
N VAL A 265 -7.18 -24.65 -27.15
CA VAL A 265 -5.92 -25.43 -27.30
C VAL A 265 -4.97 -24.95 -28.41
N SER A 266 -3.71 -24.66 -28.02
CA SER A 266 -2.52 -24.28 -28.84
C SER A 266 -2.63 -22.94 -29.61
N GLU A 267 -1.58 -22.16 -29.87
CA GLU A 267 -0.12 -22.24 -29.63
C GLU A 267 0.33 -20.92 -28.92
N ASP A 268 1.42 -20.78 -28.17
CA ASP A 268 2.51 -21.69 -27.78
C ASP A 268 3.07 -21.32 -26.36
N LEU A 269 4.03 -22.10 -25.85
CA LEU A 269 5.02 -21.69 -24.83
C LEU A 269 6.43 -22.02 -25.33
N ASN A 270 7.34 -21.05 -25.38
CA ASN A 270 8.78 -21.26 -25.17
C ASN A 270 9.53 -19.93 -24.95
N ASP A 271 10.75 -20.06 -24.42
CA ASP A 271 11.76 -19.00 -24.20
C ASP A 271 11.43 -17.99 -23.07
N TYR A 272 12.11 -17.96 -21.90
CA TYR A 272 13.45 -18.46 -21.56
C TYR A 272 13.56 -19.01 -20.13
N ILE A 273 14.30 -20.11 -19.98
CA ILE A 273 14.95 -20.54 -18.72
C ILE A 273 16.44 -20.19 -18.80
N ILE A 274 16.97 -19.52 -17.77
CA ILE A 274 18.14 -19.87 -16.93
C ILE A 274 18.11 -18.95 -15.70
#